data_AF-A0A401QI69-F1
#
_entry.id   AF-A0A401QI69-F1
#
_cell.length_a   1.000
_cell.length_b   1.000
_cell.length_c   1.000
_cell.angle_alpha   90.00
_cell.angle_beta   90.00
_cell.angle_gamma   90.00
#
_symmetry.space_group_name_H-M   'P 1'
#
loop_
_entity.id
_entity.type
_entity.pdbx_description
1 polymer ?
#
loop_
_entity_poly.entity_id
_entity_poly.type
_entity_poly.pdbx_seq_one_letter_code
_entity_poly.pdbx_strand_id
1 'polypeptide(L)'
;MSERDERKYAEISKDSVKLMAESVGLELGDEVSALLAQDVCYRLRETTQNGAQFMKHAKRRRLAVEDFNRALRWANVEVGDGRDGKVCVAFLCL
;
A
#
# COMPACT_ATOMS: atom_id res chain seq x y z
N MET A 1 -26.11 -9.10 20.35
CA MET A 1 -25.08 -9.64 19.43
C MET A 1 -24.35 -8.44 18.88
N SER A 2 -23.14 -8.19 19.39
CA SER A 2 -22.33 -7.03 19.03
C SER A 2 -22.12 -6.99 17.53
N GLU A 3 -22.56 -5.89 16.91
CA GLU A 3 -22.24 -5.49 15.55
C GLU A 3 -20.74 -5.66 15.37
N ARG A 4 -20.38 -6.77 14.74
CA ARG A 4 -19.04 -6.99 14.24
C ARG A 4 -18.98 -5.99 13.10
N ASP A 5 -18.52 -4.77 13.39
CA ASP A 5 -18.02 -3.84 12.38
C ASP A 5 -17.37 -4.72 11.33
N GLU A 6 -18.05 -4.87 10.19
CA GLU A 6 -17.50 -5.56 9.05
C GLU A 6 -16.16 -4.87 8.89
N ARG A 7 -15.07 -5.58 9.17
CA ARG A 7 -13.72 -5.03 9.09
C ARG A 7 -13.49 -4.78 7.62
N LYS A 8 -14.10 -3.71 7.12
CA LYS A 8 -14.04 -3.26 5.75
C LYS A 8 -12.60 -2.83 5.65
N TYR A 9 -11.79 -3.72 5.08
CA TYR A 9 -10.39 -3.43 4.84
C TYR A 9 -10.35 -2.08 4.15
N ALA A 10 -9.38 -1.25 4.51
CA ALA A 10 -9.17 0.01 3.81
C ALA A 10 -9.06 -0.30 2.31
N GLU A 11 -10.00 0.27 1.55
CA GLU A 11 -10.10 0.12 0.11
C GLU A 11 -9.80 1.48 -0.49
N ILE A 12 -8.80 1.52 -1.37
CA ILE A 12 -8.46 2.68 -2.17
C ILE A 12 -9.65 2.93 -3.10
N SER A 13 -10.16 4.16 -3.12
CA SER A 13 -11.24 4.50 -4.04
C SER A 13 -10.71 4.55 -5.47
N LYS A 14 -11.56 4.17 -6.45
CA LYS A 14 -11.20 4.32 -7.87
C LYS A 14 -10.90 5.77 -8.25
N ASP A 15 -11.51 6.74 -7.56
CA ASP A 15 -11.31 8.16 -7.79
C ASP A 15 -9.89 8.59 -7.38
N SER A 16 -9.34 8.04 -6.29
CA SER A 16 -7.93 8.25 -5.93
C SER A 16 -6.98 7.74 -7.00
N VAL A 17 -7.28 6.58 -7.61
CA VAL A 17 -6.46 6.04 -8.72
C VAL A 17 -6.51 6.95 -9.95
N LYS A 18 -7.69 7.52 -10.26
CA LYS A 18 -7.84 8.48 -11.36
C LYS A 18 -7.06 9.77 -11.11
N LEU A 19 -7.17 10.35 -9.92
CA LEU A 19 -6.41 11.56 -9.56
C LEU A 19 -4.90 11.33 -9.68
N MET A 20 -4.43 10.14 -9.31
CA MET A 20 -3.02 9.76 -9.48
C MET A 20 -2.64 9.64 -10.96
N ALA A 21 -3.51 9.09 -11.81
CA ALA A 21 -3.26 9.02 -13.24
C ALA A 21 -3.24 10.40 -13.90
N GLU A 22 -4.18 11.27 -13.53
CA GLU A 22 -4.25 12.67 -13.99
C GLU A 22 -2.97 13.44 -13.62
N SER A 23 -2.38 13.16 -12.45
CA SER A 23 -1.10 13.76 -12.03
C SER A 23 0.08 13.38 -12.92
N VAL A 24 -0.01 12.25 -13.65
CA VAL A 24 0.98 11.78 -14.62
C VAL A 24 0.57 12.15 -16.06
N GLY A 25 -0.58 12.81 -16.25
CA GLY A 25 -1.13 13.18 -17.55
C GLY A 25 -1.81 12.02 -18.29
N LEU A 26 -2.31 11.02 -17.55
CA LEU A 26 -3.03 9.87 -18.09
C LEU A 26 -4.50 9.90 -17.67
N GLU A 27 -5.41 9.63 -18.60
CA GLU A 27 -6.82 9.40 -18.30
C GLU A 27 -7.12 7.91 -18.23
N LEU A 28 -7.77 7.46 -17.14
CA LEU A 28 -8.15 6.06 -16.95
C LEU A 28 -9.65 5.87 -17.02
N GLY A 29 -10.08 4.83 -17.73
CA GLY A 29 -11.48 4.40 -17.71
C GLY A 29 -11.91 3.87 -16.34
N ASP A 30 -13.21 3.92 -16.06
CA ASP A 30 -13.80 3.49 -14.78
C ASP A 30 -13.48 2.04 -14.42
N GLU A 31 -13.53 1.15 -15.40
CA GLU A 31 -13.26 -0.28 -15.22
C GLU A 31 -11.78 -0.54 -14.87
N VAL A 32 -10.86 0.09 -15.59
CA VAL A 32 -9.42 -0.01 -15.32
C VAL A 32 -9.07 0.59 -13.96
N SER A 33 -9.70 1.72 -13.61
CA SER A 33 -9.50 2.37 -12.31
C SER A 33 -9.97 1.49 -11.15
N ALA A 34 -11.09 0.79 -11.32
CA ALA A 34 -11.61 -0.14 -10.32
C ALA A 34 -10.72 -1.38 -10.15
N LEU A 35 -10.23 -1.96 -11.25
CA LEU A 35 -9.29 -3.08 -11.21
C LEU A 35 -7.97 -2.69 -10.56
N LEU A 36 -7.40 -1.54 -10.94
CA LEU A 36 -6.17 -1.02 -10.34
C LEU A 36 -6.34 -0.72 -8.85
N ALA A 37 -7.50 -0.19 -8.43
CA ALA A 37 -7.77 0.04 -7.01
C ALA A 37 -7.72 -1.27 -6.21
N GLN A 38 -8.30 -2.36 -6.73
CA GLN A 38 -8.26 -3.68 -6.10
C GLN A 38 -6.84 -4.26 -6.06
N ASP A 39 -6.10 -4.17 -7.17
CA ASP A 39 -4.73 -4.66 -7.28
C ASP A 39 -3.78 -3.95 -6.32
N VAL A 40 -3.88 -2.62 -6.24
CA VAL A 40 -3.08 -1.81 -5.30
C VAL A 40 -3.41 -2.20 -3.86
N CYS A 41 -4.70 -2.36 -3.54
CA CYS A 41 -5.11 -2.79 -2.21
C CYS A 41 -4.57 -4.18 -1.85
N TYR A 42 -4.60 -5.12 -2.79
CA TYR A 42 -4.03 -6.45 -2.61
C TYR A 42 -2.53 -6.37 -2.33
N ARG A 43 -1.78 -5.65 -3.17
CA ARG A 43 -0.32 -5.50 -3.04
C ARG A 43 0.09 -4.82 -1.73
N LEU A 44 -0.66 -3.81 -1.28
CA LEU A 44 -0.43 -3.15 0.01
C LEU A 44 -0.61 -4.11 1.18
N ARG A 45 -1.66 -4.94 1.15
CA ARG A 45 -1.93 -5.94 2.20
C ARG A 45 -0.85 -7.02 2.21
N GLU A 46 -0.49 -7.55 1.06
CA GLU A 46 0.57 -8.56 0.90
C GLU A 46 1.92 -8.04 1.40
N THR A 47 2.31 -6.82 0.99
CA THR A 47 3.57 -6.20 1.44
C THR A 47 3.57 -5.95 2.94
N THR A 48 2.43 -5.49 3.50
CA THR A 48 2.30 -5.28 4.95
C THR A 48 2.40 -6.59 5.72
N GLN A 49 1.80 -7.67 5.20
CA GLN A 49 1.88 -9.00 5.81
C GLN A 49 3.31 -9.54 5.79
N ASN A 50 4.03 -9.37 4.68
CA ASN A 50 5.44 -9.73 4.56
C ASN A 50 6.32 -8.90 5.52
N GLY A 51 6.08 -7.58 5.61
CA GLY A 51 6.73 -6.70 6.58
C GLY A 51 6.50 -7.14 8.03
N ALA A 52 5.29 -7.59 8.36
CA ALA A 52 4.97 -8.10 9.68
C ALA A 52 5.74 -9.40 10.02
N GLN A 53 6.13 -10.21 9.03
CA GLN A 53 7.02 -11.34 9.26
C GLN A 53 8.42 -10.86 9.68
N PHE A 54 9.01 -9.89 8.96
CA PHE A 54 10.30 -9.31 9.34
C PHE A 54 10.28 -8.70 10.74
N MET A 55 9.20 -8.01 11.11
CA MET A 55 8.99 -7.48 12.46
C MET A 55 9.02 -8.59 13.53
N LYS A 56 8.31 -9.70 13.29
CA LYS A 56 8.26 -10.85 14.20
C LYS A 56 9.63 -11.51 14.33
N HIS A 57 10.36 -11.68 13.23
CA HIS A 57 11.73 -12.21 13.24
C HIS A 57 12.71 -11.29 13.98
N ALA A 58 12.50 -9.98 13.93
CA ALA A 58 13.26 -8.99 14.69
C ALA A 58 12.83 -8.88 16.17
N LYS A 59 11.88 -9.69 16.65
CA LYS A 59 11.30 -9.65 18.01
C LYS A 59 10.72 -8.29 18.39
N ARG A 60 10.34 -7.46 17.41
CA ARG A 60 9.72 -6.15 17.63
C ARG A 60 8.21 -6.28 17.60
N ARG A 61 7.52 -5.38 18.32
CA ARG A 61 6.04 -5.27 18.32
C ARG A 61 5.52 -4.10 17.47
N ARG A 62 6.43 -3.27 16.95
CA ARG A 62 6.12 -2.13 16.08
C ARG A 62 6.74 -2.37 14.71
N LEU A 63 5.93 -2.19 13.66
CA LEU A 63 6.38 -2.25 12.27
C LEU A 63 7.28 -1.03 12.02
N ALA A 64 8.56 -1.27 11.74
CA ALA A 64 9.47 -0.19 11.39
C ALA A 64 9.50 0.03 9.88
N VAL A 65 9.87 1.23 9.44
CA VAL A 65 10.06 1.54 8.01
C VAL A 65 11.06 0.58 7.36
N GLU A 66 12.08 0.14 8.11
CA GLU A 66 13.06 -0.84 7.66
C GLU A 66 12.44 -2.22 7.32
N ASP A 67 11.45 -2.69 8.08
CA ASP A 67 10.76 -3.95 7.79
C ASP A 67 9.96 -3.86 6.51
N PHE A 68 9.31 -2.72 6.31
CA PHE A 68 8.50 -2.46 5.13
C PHE A 68 9.38 -2.30 3.89
N ASN A 69 10.50 -1.57 4.00
CA ASN A 69 11.48 -1.45 2.93
C ASN A 69 12.09 -2.81 2.56
N ARG A 70 12.35 -3.67 3.55
CA ARG A 70 12.82 -5.04 3.31
C ARG A 70 11.75 -5.89 2.60
N ALA A 71 10.48 -5.75 2.98
CA ALA A 71 9.37 -6.41 2.32
C ALA A 71 9.20 -5.99 0.85
N LEU A 72 9.34 -4.68 0.55
CA LEU A 72 9.31 -4.17 -0.81
C LEU A 72 10.42 -4.75 -1.69
N ARG A 73 11.66 -4.78 -1.17
CA ARG A 73 12.80 -5.41 -1.86
C ARG A 73 12.55 -6.90 -2.12
N TRP A 74 11.92 -7.59 -1.17
CA TRP A 74 11.59 -9.02 -1.32
C TRP A 74 10.47 -9.27 -2.34
N ALA A 75 9.56 -8.31 -2.48
CA ALA A 75 8.51 -8.29 -3.51
C ALA A 75 9.03 -7.84 -4.90
N ASN A 76 10.35 -7.68 -5.09
CA ASN A 76 10.99 -7.20 -6.32
C ASN A 76 10.45 -5.83 -6.80
N VAL A 77 9.95 -5.02 -5.88
CA VAL A 77 9.60 -3.62 -6.14
C VAL A 77 10.85 -2.80 -5.87
N GLU A 78 11.39 -2.14 -6.89
CA GLU A 78 12.48 -1.18 -6.72
C GLU A 78 11.99 -0.06 -5.81
N VAL A 79 12.58 0.03 -4.61
CA VAL A 79 12.43 1.21 -3.76
C VAL A 79 13.23 2.30 -4.46
N GLY A 80 12.56 3.12 -5.27
CA GLY A 80 13.19 4.21 -6.01
C GLY A 80 14.04 5.06 -5.06
N ASP A 81 15.35 5.00 -5.27
CA ASP A 81 16.30 5.91 -4.65
C ASP A 81 16.04 7.31 -5.22
N GLY A 82 15.54 8.24 -4.39
CA GLY A 82 15.34 9.62 -4.85
C GLY A 82 14.02 10.30 -4.47
N ARG A 83 13.52 10.08 -3.25
CA ARG A 83 12.78 11.11 -2.49
C ARG A 83 12.75 10.73 -1.01
N ASP A 84 13.75 11.22 -0.28
CA ASP A 84 13.85 11.32 1.20
C ASP A 84 12.93 10.42 2.03
N GLY A 85 13.35 9.18 2.28
CA GLY A 85 13.07 8.40 3.52
C GLY A 85 11.64 8.28 4.08
N LYS A 86 10.61 8.74 3.37
CA LYS A 86 9.23 8.91 3.87
C LYS A 86 8.16 8.32 2.95
N VAL A 87 8.55 7.47 1.99
CA VAL A 87 7.68 7.14 0.86
C VAL A 87 6.47 6.25 1.21
N CYS A 88 6.45 5.50 2.31
CA CYS A 88 5.34 4.53 2.49
C CYS A 88 4.15 5.00 3.33
N VAL A 89 4.22 6.13 4.05
CA VAL A 89 3.11 6.57 4.92
C VAL A 89 2.41 7.84 4.44
N ALA A 90 3.11 8.70 3.70
CA ALA A 90 2.55 9.97 3.27
C ALA A 90 1.53 9.82 2.12
N PHE A 91 1.75 8.87 1.19
CA PHE A 91 0.86 8.70 0.03
C PHE A 91 -0.42 7.89 0.33
N LEU A 92 -0.54 7.30 1.52
CA LEU A 92 -1.74 6.60 1.98
C LEU A 92 -2.60 7.48 2.91
N CYS A 93 -2.18 8.73 3.18
CA CYS A 93 -2.85 9.65 4.10
C CYS A 93 -3.39 10.92 3.41
N LEU A 94 -3.42 10.93 2.07
CA LEU A 94 -4.11 11.91 1.23
C LEU A 94 -5.37 11.27 0.64
#